data_AF-A0A962I3G6-F1
#
_entry.id   AF-A0A962I3G6-F1
#
_cell.length_a   1.000
_cell.length_b   1.000
_cell.length_c   1.000
_cell.angle_alpha   90.00
_cell.angle_beta   90.00
_cell.angle_gamma   90.00
#
_symmetry.space_group_name_H-M   'P 1'
#
loop_
_entity.id
_entity.type
_entity.pdbx_description
1 polymer ?
#
loop_
_entity_poly.entity_id
_entity_poly.type
_entity_poly.pdbx_seq_one_letter_code
_entity_poly.pdbx_strand_id
1 'polypeptide(L)'
;MQKLTIACLLSLGLLGSPVWSSEQVPEAERAGLVSQIDAKRGGIEARREKLQRTTLSTANLREQVKQKWSKIDFYSDGDTVVRIKTYPHQGISTRTEEFYFDGGQLIFAYIEDDGTQDEKPGVLSGGKAYYYDHGRFVTERNQTGETEHAIRQSDEERLEQEAMEYLALFAETRKE
;
A
#
# COMPACT_ATOMS: atom_id res chain seq x y z
N MET A 1 8.87 -61.34 24.66
CA MET A 1 7.68 -60.68 24.07
C MET A 1 6.94 -59.94 25.17
N GLN A 2 7.15 -58.63 25.30
CA GLN A 2 6.39 -57.77 26.21
C GLN A 2 5.82 -56.62 25.38
N LYS A 3 4.47 -56.51 25.37
CA LYS A 3 3.74 -55.44 24.70
C LYS A 3 3.59 -54.29 25.71
N LEU A 4 4.20 -53.15 25.41
CA LEU A 4 3.98 -51.90 26.15
C LEU A 4 2.90 -51.09 25.43
N THR A 5 1.74 -50.95 26.04
CA THR A 5 0.65 -50.12 25.56
C THR A 5 0.81 -48.71 26.14
N ILE A 6 1.14 -47.73 25.30
CA ILE A 6 1.20 -46.32 25.69
C ILE A 6 -0.15 -45.68 25.35
N ALA A 7 -0.92 -45.36 26.40
CA ALA A 7 -2.12 -44.55 26.30
C ALA A 7 -1.73 -43.07 26.26
N CYS A 8 -1.97 -42.41 25.12
CA CYS A 8 -1.74 -40.98 24.96
C CYS A 8 -3.05 -40.23 25.30
N LEU A 9 -3.08 -39.59 26.48
CA LEU A 9 -4.13 -38.62 26.83
C LEU A 9 -3.87 -37.32 26.05
N LEU A 10 -4.69 -37.05 25.04
CA LEU A 10 -4.77 -35.76 24.36
C LEU A 10 -5.69 -34.84 25.17
N SER A 11 -5.09 -34.00 26.01
CA SER A 11 -5.76 -32.85 26.62
C SER A 11 -5.92 -31.74 25.58
N LEU A 12 -7.16 -31.54 25.12
CA LEU A 12 -7.58 -30.41 24.29
C LEU A 12 -7.49 -29.12 25.11
N GLY A 13 -6.39 -28.39 24.98
CA GLY A 13 -6.26 -27.02 25.48
C GLY A 13 -6.97 -26.07 24.52
N LEU A 14 -8.12 -25.54 24.94
CA LEU A 14 -8.75 -24.36 24.36
C LEU A 14 -7.79 -23.16 24.52
N LEU A 15 -6.94 -22.94 23.52
CA LEU A 15 -6.22 -21.68 23.37
C LEU A 15 -7.24 -20.65 22.92
N GLY A 16 -7.72 -19.84 23.89
CA GLY A 16 -8.48 -18.64 23.59
C GLY A 16 -7.63 -17.73 22.71
N SER A 17 -8.04 -17.55 21.46
CA SER A 17 -7.41 -16.57 20.58
C SER A 17 -7.47 -15.19 21.23
N PRO A 18 -6.37 -14.43 21.29
CA PRO A 18 -6.43 -13.06 21.75
C PRO A 18 -7.39 -12.29 20.84
N VAL A 19 -8.36 -11.62 21.44
CA VAL A 19 -9.15 -10.58 20.78
C VAL A 19 -8.19 -9.41 20.59
N TRP A 20 -7.67 -9.24 19.37
CA TRP A 20 -6.89 -8.05 19.01
C TRP A 20 -7.87 -6.88 18.96
N SER A 21 -7.98 -6.13 20.06
CA SER A 21 -8.59 -4.81 20.01
C SER A 21 -7.81 -3.97 19.01
N SER A 22 -8.50 -3.41 18.01
CA SER A 22 -7.97 -2.40 17.11
C SER A 22 -7.67 -1.14 17.92
N GLU A 23 -6.51 -1.12 18.56
CA GLU A 23 -6.08 0.02 19.36
C GLU A 23 -5.79 1.19 18.43
N GLN A 24 -6.74 2.12 18.37
CA GLN A 24 -6.63 3.33 17.58
C GLN A 24 -5.40 4.12 18.04
N VAL A 25 -4.60 4.60 17.08
CA VAL A 25 -3.41 5.41 17.37
C VAL A 25 -3.83 6.68 18.13
N PRO A 26 -3.24 6.98 19.30
CA PRO A 26 -3.55 8.19 20.05
C PRO A 26 -3.40 9.45 19.20
N GLU A 27 -4.32 10.41 19.35
CA GLU A 27 -4.36 11.66 18.57
C GLU A 27 -3.00 12.39 18.47
N ALA A 28 -2.32 12.52 19.61
CA ALA A 28 -1.04 13.21 19.69
C ALA A 28 0.09 12.48 18.93
N GLU A 29 0.10 11.14 18.99
CA GLU A 29 1.04 10.30 18.23
C GLU A 29 0.73 10.38 16.73
N ARG A 30 -0.56 10.36 16.37
CA ARG A 30 -1.04 10.42 14.98
C ARG A 30 -0.54 11.65 14.23
N ALA A 31 -0.64 12.85 14.83
CA ALA A 31 -0.16 14.07 14.21
C ALA A 31 1.36 14.05 13.97
N GLY A 32 2.13 13.51 14.93
CA GLY A 32 3.57 13.34 14.80
C GLY A 32 3.97 12.36 13.70
N LEU A 33 3.28 11.22 13.59
CA LEU A 33 3.51 10.21 12.54
C LEU A 33 3.19 10.78 11.15
N VAL A 34 2.05 11.45 11.01
CA VAL A 34 1.64 12.06 9.74
C VAL A 34 2.67 13.08 9.26
N SER A 35 3.16 13.97 10.14
CA SER A 35 4.18 14.93 9.77
C SER A 35 5.50 14.27 9.35
N GLN A 36 5.89 13.15 9.97
CA GLN A 36 7.09 12.40 9.59
C GLN A 36 6.94 11.74 8.22
N ILE A 37 5.79 11.12 7.97
CA ILE A 37 5.46 10.49 6.69
C ILE A 37 5.42 11.53 5.56
N ASP A 38 4.79 12.69 5.79
CA ASP A 38 4.76 13.79 4.83
C ASP A 38 6.17 14.30 4.49
N ALA A 39 7.05 14.39 5.49
CA ALA A 39 8.45 14.78 5.27
C ALA A 39 9.21 13.74 4.44
N LYS A 40 9.02 12.44 4.71
CA LYS A 40 9.62 11.34 3.92
C LYS A 40 9.14 11.38 2.47
N ARG A 41 7.82 11.49 2.27
CA ARG A 41 7.19 11.64 0.94
C ARG A 41 7.76 12.85 0.20
N GLY A 42 7.81 14.01 0.85
CA GLY A 42 8.39 15.24 0.28
C GLY A 42 9.86 15.07 -0.14
N GLY A 43 10.65 14.34 0.66
CA GLY A 43 12.03 13.99 0.32
C GLY A 43 12.16 13.09 -0.92
N ILE A 44 11.25 12.12 -1.09
CA ILE A 44 11.17 11.27 -2.29
C ILE A 44 10.80 12.10 -3.52
N GLU A 45 9.77 12.94 -3.42
CA GLU A 45 9.31 13.80 -4.52
C GLU A 45 10.37 14.82 -4.96
N ALA A 46 11.08 15.43 -4.01
CA ALA A 46 12.13 16.41 -4.30
C ALA A 46 13.33 15.83 -5.09
N ARG A 47 13.53 14.51 -5.04
CA ARG A 47 14.62 13.82 -5.73
C ARG A 47 14.15 12.87 -6.84
N ARG A 48 12.88 12.94 -7.23
CA ARG A 48 12.25 12.03 -8.20
C ARG A 48 13.02 11.88 -9.52
N GLU A 49 13.64 12.97 -10.00
CA GLU A 49 14.38 12.99 -11.27
C GLU A 49 15.70 12.20 -11.19
N LYS A 50 16.18 11.92 -9.97
CA LYS A 50 17.37 11.10 -9.71
C LYS A 50 17.03 9.64 -9.46
N LEU A 51 15.74 9.30 -9.31
CA LEU A 51 15.31 7.93 -9.09
C LEU A 51 15.32 7.16 -10.41
N GLN A 52 15.66 5.88 -10.33
CA GLN A 52 15.54 4.99 -11.47
C GLN A 52 14.07 4.66 -11.68
N ARG A 53 13.56 4.93 -12.89
CA ARG A 53 12.19 4.59 -13.28
C ARG A 53 12.17 3.30 -14.10
N THR A 54 11.33 2.36 -13.68
CA THR A 54 11.01 1.14 -14.43
C THR A 54 9.51 1.13 -14.72
N THR A 55 9.13 1.02 -15.98
CA THR A 55 7.72 0.96 -16.39
C THR A 55 7.35 -0.47 -16.75
N LEU A 56 6.30 -1.00 -16.11
CA LEU A 56 5.73 -2.31 -16.39
C LEU A 56 4.39 -2.16 -17.10
N SER A 57 4.24 -2.81 -18.25
CA SER A 57 2.93 -2.97 -18.89
C SER A 57 2.12 -4.04 -18.17
N THR A 58 0.82 -3.80 -17.99
CA THR A 58 -0.06 -4.73 -17.28
C THR A 58 -0.68 -5.80 -18.20
N ALA A 59 -0.37 -5.79 -19.49
CA ALA A 59 -1.03 -6.64 -20.50
C ALA A 59 -0.92 -8.14 -20.21
N ASN A 60 0.19 -8.56 -19.58
CA ASN A 60 0.50 -9.95 -19.22
C ASN A 60 0.35 -10.25 -17.72
N LEU A 61 -0.16 -9.30 -16.94
CA LEU A 61 -0.40 -9.51 -15.51
C LEU A 61 -1.74 -10.22 -15.29
N ARG A 62 -2.00 -10.59 -14.03
CA ARG A 62 -3.29 -11.18 -13.62
C ARG A 62 -4.46 -10.27 -14.02
N GLU A 63 -5.58 -10.90 -14.34
CA GLU A 63 -6.74 -10.22 -14.95
C GLU A 63 -7.25 -9.03 -14.11
N GLN A 64 -7.25 -9.14 -12.78
CA GLN A 64 -7.67 -8.05 -11.89
C GLN A 64 -6.80 -6.78 -12.04
N VAL A 65 -5.48 -6.93 -12.11
CA VAL A 65 -4.54 -5.80 -12.26
C VAL A 65 -4.63 -5.25 -13.69
N LYS A 66 -4.70 -6.15 -14.68
CA LYS A 66 -4.83 -5.82 -16.09
C LYS A 66 -6.10 -5.03 -16.40
N GLN A 67 -7.23 -5.36 -15.78
CA GLN A 67 -8.50 -4.65 -15.99
C GLN A 67 -8.48 -3.26 -15.36
N LYS A 68 -7.83 -3.11 -14.20
CA LYS A 68 -7.75 -1.84 -13.45
C LYS A 68 -6.76 -0.88 -14.10
N TRP A 69 -5.57 -1.36 -14.43
CA TRP A 69 -4.42 -0.53 -14.79
C TRP A 69 -3.89 -0.83 -16.19
N SER A 70 -3.40 0.20 -16.88
CA SER A 70 -2.71 0.09 -18.18
C SER A 70 -1.20 -0.09 -18.03
N LYS A 71 -0.61 0.55 -17.02
CA LYS A 71 0.81 0.46 -16.69
C LYS A 71 1.05 0.77 -15.21
N ILE A 72 2.21 0.36 -14.73
CA ILE A 72 2.72 0.65 -13.38
C ILE A 72 4.12 1.22 -13.53
N ASP A 73 4.38 2.38 -12.95
CA ASP A 73 5.71 2.95 -12.84
C ASP A 73 6.28 2.67 -11.44
N PHE A 74 7.47 2.08 -11.41
CA PHE A 74 8.27 1.88 -10.20
C PHE A 74 9.39 2.92 -10.20
N TYR A 75 9.60 3.56 -9.05
CA TYR A 75 10.70 4.48 -8.81
C TYR A 75 11.56 3.92 -7.68
N SER A 76 12.84 3.67 -7.98
CA SER A 76 13.78 3.09 -7.03
C SER A 76 14.98 4.00 -6.76
N ASP A 77 15.50 3.88 -5.54
CA ASP A 77 16.78 4.43 -5.12
C ASP A 77 17.75 3.26 -4.93
N GLY A 78 18.61 3.05 -5.94
CA GLY A 78 19.35 1.81 -6.09
C GLY A 78 18.40 0.61 -6.23
N ASP A 79 18.57 -0.39 -5.36
CA ASP A 79 17.78 -1.63 -5.39
C ASP A 79 16.46 -1.54 -4.60
N THR A 80 16.18 -0.42 -3.94
CA THR A 80 14.99 -0.25 -3.10
C THR A 80 13.92 0.57 -3.80
N VAL A 81 12.71 0.03 -3.93
CA VAL A 81 11.55 0.79 -4.42
C VAL A 81 11.12 1.78 -3.34
N VAL A 82 10.95 3.04 -3.72
CA VAL A 82 10.53 4.12 -2.82
C VAL A 82 9.18 4.72 -3.22
N ARG A 83 8.78 4.60 -4.49
CA ARG A 83 7.48 5.04 -4.99
C ARG A 83 6.97 4.11 -6.10
N ILE A 84 5.66 3.88 -6.11
CA ILE A 84 4.95 3.21 -7.20
C ILE A 84 3.79 4.12 -7.61
N LYS A 85 3.57 4.27 -8.92
CA LYS A 85 2.38 4.95 -9.46
C LYS A 85 1.67 4.07 -10.48
N THR A 86 0.38 3.86 -10.30
CA THR A 86 -0.47 3.11 -11.22
C THR A 86 -1.26 4.06 -12.11
N TYR A 87 -1.51 3.64 -13.35
CA TYR A 87 -2.25 4.45 -14.32
C TYR A 87 -3.41 3.65 -14.90
N PRO A 88 -4.61 4.24 -14.99
CA PRO A 88 -5.78 3.57 -15.56
C PRO A 88 -5.67 3.42 -17.07
N HIS A 89 -6.57 2.64 -17.64
CA HIS A 89 -6.78 2.62 -19.09
C HIS A 89 -7.42 3.93 -19.55
N GLN A 90 -6.91 4.49 -20.64
CA GLN A 90 -7.44 5.72 -21.22
C GLN A 90 -8.92 5.56 -21.57
N GLY A 91 -9.74 6.54 -21.18
CA GLY A 91 -11.19 6.53 -21.43
C GLY A 91 -12.00 5.63 -20.50
N ILE A 92 -11.37 4.87 -19.60
CA ILE A 92 -12.06 4.04 -18.59
C ILE A 92 -12.12 4.76 -17.24
N SER A 93 -11.00 5.32 -16.79
CA SER A 93 -10.91 6.08 -15.55
C SER A 93 -9.77 7.09 -15.64
N THR A 94 -9.84 8.14 -14.82
CA THR A 94 -8.77 9.12 -14.58
C THR A 94 -8.07 8.87 -13.24
N ARG A 95 -8.56 7.89 -12.46
CA ARG A 95 -8.10 7.64 -11.10
C ARG A 95 -6.71 7.01 -11.10
N THR A 96 -5.77 7.59 -10.37
CA THR A 96 -4.43 7.01 -10.14
C THR A 96 -4.25 6.62 -8.68
N GLU A 97 -3.37 5.65 -8.43
CA GLU A 97 -2.94 5.31 -7.08
C GLU A 97 -1.42 5.44 -6.99
N GLU A 98 -0.96 6.08 -5.91
CA GLU A 98 0.44 6.23 -5.59
C GLU A 98 0.75 5.57 -4.26
N PHE A 99 1.88 4.87 -4.18
CA PHE A 99 2.34 4.17 -2.99
C PHE A 99 3.77 4.59 -2.71
N TYR A 100 4.07 4.90 -1.46
CA TYR A 100 5.38 5.36 -1.02
C TYR A 100 5.89 4.45 0.08
N PHE A 101 7.18 4.13 -0.01
CA PHE A 101 7.82 3.12 0.81
C PHE A 101 9.02 3.67 1.55
N ASP A 102 9.23 3.17 2.76
CA ASP A 102 10.46 3.36 3.51
C ASP A 102 10.91 2.01 4.07
N GLY A 103 12.17 1.64 3.83
CA GLY A 103 12.68 0.32 4.20
C GLY A 103 11.87 -0.86 3.64
N GLY A 104 11.19 -0.69 2.50
CA GLY A 104 10.32 -1.71 1.89
C GLY A 104 8.92 -1.82 2.52
N GLN A 105 8.58 -0.97 3.48
CA GLN A 105 7.25 -0.92 4.10
C GLN A 105 6.44 0.23 3.53
N LEU A 106 5.13 0.01 3.31
CA LEU A 106 4.21 1.06 2.91
C LEU A 106 4.10 2.08 4.04
N ILE A 107 4.35 3.36 3.75
CA ILE A 107 4.17 4.46 4.71
C ILE A 107 3.05 5.41 4.30
N PHE A 108 2.71 5.43 3.01
CA PHE A 108 1.72 6.35 2.48
C PHE A 108 1.13 5.81 1.17
N ALA A 109 -0.19 5.90 1.05
CA ALA A 109 -0.88 5.68 -0.21
C ALA A 109 -1.76 6.89 -0.53
N TYR A 110 -1.85 7.26 -1.80
CA TYR A 110 -2.70 8.34 -2.28
C TYR A 110 -3.54 7.85 -3.43
N ILE A 111 -4.82 8.14 -3.36
CA ILE A 111 -5.75 7.92 -4.45
C ILE A 111 -6.17 9.28 -5.00
N GLU A 112 -5.85 9.52 -6.26
CA GLU A 112 -6.19 10.75 -6.98
C GLU A 112 -7.30 10.45 -7.96
N ASP A 113 -8.47 11.10 -7.83
CA ASP A 113 -9.61 10.83 -8.72
C ASP A 113 -9.41 11.37 -10.14
N ASP A 114 -8.64 12.45 -10.28
CA ASP A 114 -8.29 13.06 -11.56
C ASP A 114 -6.77 13.20 -11.74
N GLY A 115 -6.11 12.07 -11.98
CA GLY A 115 -4.68 12.03 -12.27
C GLY A 115 -4.31 12.43 -13.71
N THR A 116 -5.23 13.10 -14.43
CA THR A 116 -4.96 13.62 -15.78
C THR A 116 -4.54 15.09 -15.80
N GLN A 117 -4.62 15.79 -14.66
CA GLN A 117 -4.16 17.17 -14.55
C GLN A 117 -2.62 17.23 -14.58
N ASP A 118 -2.08 18.33 -15.12
CA ASP A 118 -0.63 18.58 -15.18
C ASP A 118 -0.02 18.43 -13.77
N GLU A 119 0.69 17.31 -13.55
CA GLU A 119 1.31 16.97 -12.27
C GLU A 119 2.15 18.13 -11.76
N LYS A 120 1.68 18.80 -10.70
CA LYS A 120 2.58 19.58 -9.85
C LYS A 120 3.24 18.61 -8.87
N PRO A 121 4.56 18.43 -8.94
CA PRO A 121 5.26 17.44 -8.13
C PRO A 121 4.96 17.66 -6.64
N GLY A 122 4.54 16.60 -5.95
CA GLY A 122 4.28 16.62 -4.51
C GLY A 122 3.03 17.34 -4.03
N VAL A 123 2.23 17.97 -4.91
CA VAL A 123 0.96 18.61 -4.54
C VAL A 123 -0.15 17.56 -4.53
N LEU A 124 -0.68 17.27 -3.34
CA LEU A 124 -1.87 16.44 -3.19
C LEU A 124 -3.09 17.36 -3.29
N SER A 125 -3.91 17.20 -4.33
CA SER A 125 -5.17 17.91 -4.47
C SER A 125 -6.26 16.99 -4.96
N GLY A 126 -7.42 16.99 -4.29
CA GLY A 126 -8.63 16.33 -4.79
C GLY A 126 -8.59 14.80 -4.71
N GLY A 127 -8.01 14.25 -3.63
CA GLY A 127 -7.87 12.81 -3.44
C GLY A 127 -8.00 12.36 -1.99
N LYS A 128 -7.72 11.07 -1.76
CA LYS A 128 -7.70 10.43 -0.43
C LYS A 128 -6.29 9.98 -0.10
N ALA A 129 -5.79 10.39 1.06
CA ALA A 129 -4.46 10.04 1.55
C ALA A 129 -4.56 9.10 2.75
N TYR A 130 -3.82 8.00 2.72
CA TYR A 130 -3.79 6.96 3.74
C TYR A 130 -2.37 6.88 4.29
N TYR A 131 -2.25 6.93 5.61
CA TYR A 131 -0.97 6.96 6.31
C TYR A 131 -0.78 5.65 7.07
N TYR A 132 0.43 5.12 7.01
CA TYR A 132 0.80 3.85 7.62
C TYR A 132 2.09 3.99 8.41
N ASP A 133 2.19 3.25 9.51
CA ASP A 133 3.38 3.16 10.34
C ASP A 133 3.64 1.69 10.68
N HIS A 134 4.73 1.12 10.16
CA HIS A 134 5.11 -0.28 10.36
C HIS A 134 3.98 -1.29 10.04
N GLY A 135 3.24 -1.08 8.94
CA GLY A 135 2.10 -1.93 8.54
C GLY A 135 0.81 -1.69 9.35
N ARG A 136 0.80 -0.70 10.24
CA ARG A 136 -0.40 -0.28 10.97
C ARG A 136 -0.99 0.96 10.32
N PHE A 137 -2.27 0.93 10.00
CA PHE A 137 -3.01 2.11 9.54
C PHE A 137 -3.02 3.20 10.64
N VAL A 138 -2.72 4.43 10.24
CA VAL A 138 -2.61 5.59 11.13
C VAL A 138 -3.82 6.50 10.98
N THR A 139 -4.12 6.93 9.76
CA THR A 139 -5.25 7.82 9.46
C THR A 139 -5.55 7.88 7.96
N GLU A 140 -6.78 8.26 7.63
CA GLU A 140 -7.17 8.76 6.32
C GLU A 140 -7.27 10.30 6.37
N ARG A 141 -6.94 10.97 5.25
CA ARG A 141 -7.34 12.34 4.96
C ARG A 141 -8.07 12.36 3.63
N ASN A 142 -9.38 12.57 3.69
CA ASN A 142 -10.26 12.61 2.52
C ASN A 142 -10.53 14.06 2.11
N GLN A 143 -10.21 14.39 0.85
CA GLN A 143 -10.49 15.70 0.26
C GLN A 143 -11.52 15.63 -0.89
N THR A 144 -12.10 14.47 -1.15
CA THR A 144 -13.01 14.23 -2.29
C THR A 144 -14.48 14.52 -1.94
N GLY A 145 -14.79 14.67 -0.65
CA GLY A 145 -16.16 14.86 -0.17
C GLY A 145 -17.02 13.59 -0.22
N GLU A 146 -16.47 12.47 -0.67
CA GLU A 146 -17.12 11.17 -0.64
C GLU A 146 -17.16 10.63 0.79
N THR A 147 -18.34 10.24 1.25
CA THR A 147 -18.50 9.51 2.52
C THR A 147 -18.16 8.03 2.31
N GLU A 148 -17.29 7.48 3.16
CA GLU A 148 -16.95 6.07 3.10
C GLU A 148 -18.17 5.20 3.45
N HIS A 149 -18.49 4.23 2.60
CA HIS A 149 -19.55 3.25 2.87
C HIS A 149 -18.92 1.98 3.46
N ALA A 150 -19.12 1.77 4.78
CA ALA A 150 -18.53 0.73 5.62
C ALA A 150 -18.90 -0.74 5.30
N ILE A 151 -19.13 -1.10 4.03
CA ILE A 151 -19.72 -2.40 3.64
C ILE A 151 -18.67 -3.37 3.06
N ARG A 152 -17.41 -2.98 2.86
CA ARG A 152 -16.33 -3.85 2.36
C ARG A 152 -15.01 -3.57 3.08
N GLN A 153 -14.04 -4.49 2.96
CA GLN A 153 -12.63 -4.29 3.34
C GLN A 153 -12.28 -2.83 3.10
N SER A 154 -11.97 -2.14 4.18
CA SER A 154 -11.77 -0.70 4.19
C SER A 154 -10.57 -0.38 3.29
N ASP A 155 -10.61 0.79 2.64
CA ASP A 155 -9.70 1.10 1.54
C ASP A 155 -8.22 0.92 1.93
N GLU A 156 -7.88 1.09 3.21
CA GLU A 156 -6.54 0.87 3.75
C GLU A 156 -6.04 -0.57 3.61
N GLU A 157 -6.87 -1.57 3.92
CA GLU A 157 -6.44 -2.98 3.85
C GLU A 157 -6.19 -3.38 2.37
N ARG A 158 -7.06 -2.89 1.48
CA ARG A 158 -6.91 -3.11 0.04
C ARG A 158 -5.62 -2.48 -0.47
N LEU A 159 -5.35 -1.23 -0.10
CA LEU A 159 -4.16 -0.51 -0.54
C LEU A 159 -2.87 -1.16 -0.04
N GLU A 160 -2.85 -1.62 1.20
CA GLU A 160 -1.70 -2.37 1.73
C GLU A 160 -1.45 -3.67 0.95
N GLN A 161 -2.51 -4.43 0.67
CA GLN A 161 -2.41 -5.66 -0.11
C GLN A 161 -1.90 -5.40 -1.54
N GLU A 162 -2.47 -4.39 -2.22
CA GLU A 162 -2.04 -4.00 -3.57
C GLU A 162 -0.57 -3.54 -3.58
N ALA A 163 -0.14 -2.75 -2.59
CA ALA A 163 1.24 -2.29 -2.46
C ALA A 163 2.23 -3.45 -2.37
N MET A 164 1.94 -4.45 -1.52
CA MET A 164 2.79 -5.63 -1.34
C MET A 164 2.86 -6.47 -2.61
N GLU A 165 1.75 -6.61 -3.32
CA GLU A 165 1.75 -7.29 -4.61
C GLU A 165 2.59 -6.57 -5.66
N TYR A 166 2.50 -5.25 -5.75
CA TYR A 166 3.30 -4.48 -6.71
C TYR A 166 4.80 -4.59 -6.39
N LEU A 167 5.19 -4.61 -5.11
CA LEU A 167 6.57 -4.91 -4.71
C LEU A 167 7.02 -6.30 -5.18
N ALA A 168 6.15 -7.32 -5.07
CA ALA A 168 6.45 -8.67 -5.55
C ALA A 168 6.63 -8.69 -7.08
N LEU A 169 5.77 -8.00 -7.83
CA LEU A 169 5.91 -7.86 -9.29
C LEU A 169 7.24 -7.20 -9.67
N PHE A 170 7.64 -6.14 -8.99
CA PHE A 170 8.93 -5.49 -9.24
C PHE A 170 10.10 -6.46 -9.03
N ALA A 171 10.07 -7.24 -7.94
CA ALA A 171 11.10 -8.24 -7.64
C ALA A 171 11.20 -9.33 -8.73
N GLU A 172 10.08 -9.72 -9.34
CA GLU A 172 10.06 -10.65 -10.48
C GLU A 172 10.70 -10.02 -11.72
N THR A 173 10.35 -8.77 -12.06
CA THR A 173 10.90 -8.08 -13.25
C THR A 173 12.42 -7.90 -13.23
N ARG A 174 13.06 -8.00 -12.06
CA ARG A 174 14.52 -7.90 -11.93
C ARG A 174 15.27 -9.22 -12.08
N LYS A 175 14.56 -10.33 -12.13
CA LYS A 175 15.16 -11.67 -12.32
C LYS A 175 15.35 -12.02 -13.79
N GLU A 176 14.69 -11.31 -14.69
CA GLU A 176 14.79 -11.44 -16.15
C GLU A 176 16.00 -10.68 -16.68
#